data_AF-A0A3B3WKI2-F1
#
_entry.id   AF-A0A3B3WKI2-F1
#
_cell.length_a   1.000
_cell.length_b   1.000
_cell.length_c   1.000
_cell.angle_alpha   90.00
_cell.angle_beta   90.00
_cell.angle_gamma   90.00
#
_symmetry.space_group_name_H-M   'P 1'
#
loop_
_entity.id
_entity.type
_entity.pdbx_description
1 polymer ?
#
loop_
_entity_poly.entity_id
_entity_poly.type
_entity_poly.pdbx_seq_one_letter_code
_entity_poly.pdbx_strand_id
1 'polypeptide(L)'
;TFVFLDTEQPDYDLDTDDEAFVNKLKKKMEISCLQFEEMIDRLEKGSGQQLVSLPEAKLLLKEDDELIKEVFDYWSRKRKNSKANSLIPTVKQEKRDGSSTGDPYVAFRRRTEKMQTRKVRVSFFSCFLLVLLVKREQTGWIQRRKCSAYFSSDVGAVNS
;
A
#
# COMPACT_ATOMS: atom_id res chain seq x y z
N THR A 1 17.71 -4.38 -14.48
CA THR A 1 16.75 -3.30 -14.18
C THR A 1 15.97 -3.73 -12.96
N PHE A 2 16.33 -3.20 -11.80
CA PHE A 2 15.75 -3.56 -10.50
C PHE A 2 14.53 -2.67 -10.31
N VAL A 3 13.34 -3.24 -10.15
CA VAL A 3 12.10 -2.48 -9.95
C VAL A 3 12.17 -1.84 -8.57
N PHE A 4 12.34 -0.53 -8.54
CA PHE A 4 12.25 0.32 -7.36
C PHE A 4 10.76 0.47 -7.02
N LEU A 5 10.23 -0.40 -6.17
CA LEU A 5 8.94 -0.19 -5.49
C LEU A 5 9.16 0.86 -4.39
N ASP A 6 9.40 2.13 -4.72
CA ASP A 6 9.47 3.18 -3.69
C ASP A 6 9.34 4.63 -4.19
N THR A 7 8.45 4.89 -5.15
CA THR A 7 7.89 6.25 -5.31
C THR A 7 6.41 6.19 -5.70
N GLU A 8 5.58 6.15 -4.66
CA GLU A 8 4.34 6.93 -4.48
C GLU A 8 3.52 7.28 -5.73
N GLN A 9 3.02 6.26 -6.46
CA GLN A 9 1.83 6.46 -7.29
C GLN A 9 0.62 6.05 -6.44
N PRO A 10 -0.43 6.90 -6.31
CA PRO A 10 -1.65 6.51 -5.61
C PRO A 10 -2.24 5.25 -6.24
N ASP A 11 -2.74 4.33 -5.41
CA ASP A 11 -3.36 3.07 -5.88
C ASP A 11 -4.75 3.32 -6.53
N TYR A 12 -5.29 4.53 -6.35
CA TYR A 12 -6.57 4.95 -6.88
C TYR A 12 -6.40 5.65 -8.23
N ASP A 13 -7.04 5.10 -9.26
CA ASP A 13 -7.11 5.71 -10.59
C ASP A 13 -8.45 6.43 -10.78
N LEU A 14 -8.43 7.61 -11.39
CA LEU A 14 -9.64 8.36 -11.78
C LEU A 14 -10.50 7.57 -12.77
N ASP A 15 -11.80 7.51 -12.52
CA ASP A 15 -12.79 7.10 -13.52
C ASP A 15 -13.42 8.31 -14.24
N THR A 16 -14.25 8.04 -15.25
CA THR A 16 -14.92 9.09 -16.04
C THR A 16 -15.80 10.01 -15.19
N ASP A 17 -16.41 9.50 -14.12
CA ASP A 17 -17.24 10.30 -13.22
C ASP A 17 -16.38 11.18 -12.31
N ASP A 18 -15.22 10.68 -11.87
CA ASP A 18 -14.23 11.43 -11.11
C ASP A 18 -13.64 12.57 -11.95
N GLU A 19 -13.27 12.31 -13.21
CA GLU A 19 -12.76 13.34 -14.12
C GLU A 19 -13.76 14.49 -14.28
N ALA A 20 -15.05 14.18 -14.43
CA ALA A 20 -16.11 15.18 -14.53
C ALA A 20 -16.26 15.99 -13.22
N PHE A 21 -16.06 15.35 -12.07
CA PHE A 21 -16.06 16.03 -10.76
C PHE A 21 -14.85 16.94 -10.60
N VAL A 22 -13.63 16.43 -10.85
CA VAL A 22 -12.38 17.20 -10.78
C VAL A 22 -12.41 18.39 -11.73
N ASN A 23 -12.93 18.23 -12.94
CA ASN A 23 -13.07 19.35 -13.89
C ASN A 23 -14.05 20.44 -13.43
N LYS A 24 -15.08 20.08 -12.64
CA LYS A 24 -15.97 21.05 -12.01
C LYS A 24 -15.29 21.73 -10.82
N LEU A 25 -14.56 20.95 -10.02
CA LEU A 25 -13.89 21.44 -8.82
C LEU A 25 -12.74 22.37 -9.19
N LYS A 26 -11.95 22.04 -10.23
CA LYS A 26 -10.90 22.89 -10.82
C LYS A 26 -11.34 24.31 -11.15
N LYS A 27 -12.60 24.52 -11.51
CA LYS A 27 -13.16 25.86 -11.81
C LYS A 27 -13.40 26.70 -10.55
N LYS A 28 -13.51 26.06 -9.39
CA LYS A 28 -13.77 26.70 -8.08
C LYS A 28 -12.50 26.76 -7.22
N MET A 29 -11.71 25.69 -7.26
CA MET A 29 -10.51 25.47 -6.44
C MET A 29 -9.52 24.70 -7.32
N GLU A 30 -8.36 25.28 -7.59
CA GLU A 30 -7.35 24.70 -8.47
C GLU A 30 -6.79 23.39 -7.87
N ILE A 31 -7.41 22.25 -8.20
CA ILE A 31 -6.97 20.91 -7.78
C ILE A 31 -6.35 20.15 -8.96
N SER A 32 -5.23 19.47 -8.72
CA SER A 32 -4.64 18.57 -9.72
C SER A 32 -5.29 17.19 -9.70
N CYS A 33 -5.22 16.46 -10.83
CA CYS A 33 -5.73 15.07 -10.90
C CYS A 33 -5.03 14.17 -9.88
N LEU A 34 -3.70 14.25 -9.81
CA LEU A 34 -2.88 13.46 -8.88
C LEU A 34 -3.20 13.77 -7.41
N GLN A 35 -3.44 15.05 -7.08
CA GLN A 35 -3.84 15.43 -5.71
C GLN A 35 -5.19 14.82 -5.34
N PHE A 36 -6.16 14.80 -6.26
CA PHE A 36 -7.43 14.13 -6.01
C PHE A 36 -7.25 12.62 -5.79
N GLU A 37 -6.46 11.95 -6.64
CA GLU A 37 -6.15 10.52 -6.49
C GLU A 37 -5.49 10.22 -5.13
N GLU A 38 -4.52 11.04 -4.72
CA GLU A 38 -3.85 10.93 -3.42
C GLU A 38 -4.82 11.14 -2.25
N MET A 39 -5.75 12.10 -2.37
CA MET A 39 -6.78 12.32 -1.35
C MET A 39 -7.72 11.12 -1.22
N ILE A 40 -8.20 10.55 -2.33
CA ILE A 40 -9.07 9.38 -2.32
C ILE A 40 -8.31 8.15 -1.81
N ASP A 41 -7.06 7.95 -2.23
CA ASP A 41 -6.22 6.85 -1.78
C ASP A 41 -6.02 6.88 -0.25
N ARG A 42 -5.75 8.05 0.32
CA ARG A 42 -5.66 8.23 1.78
C ARG A 42 -6.98 7.94 2.49
N LEU A 43 -8.12 8.35 1.91
CA LEU A 43 -9.44 8.04 2.46
C LEU A 43 -9.75 6.54 2.40
N GLU A 44 -9.48 5.86 1.29
CA GLU A 44 -9.66 4.40 1.16
C GLU A 44 -8.77 3.63 2.13
N LYS A 45 -7.48 4.01 2.25
CA LYS A 45 -6.53 3.42 3.20
C LYS A 45 -6.94 3.65 4.65
N GLY A 46 -7.46 4.83 4.99
CA GLY A 46 -8.01 5.13 6.31
C GLY A 46 -9.32 4.40 6.61
N SER A 47 -10.09 4.08 5.57
CA SER A 47 -11.41 3.48 5.71
C SER A 47 -11.37 2.00 6.09
N GLY A 48 -10.47 1.20 5.49
CA GLY A 48 -10.39 -0.24 5.77
C GLY A 48 -11.76 -0.93 5.69
N GLN A 49 -12.36 -1.30 6.83
CA GLN A 49 -13.71 -1.89 6.90
C GLN A 49 -14.83 -0.88 7.24
N GLN A 50 -14.54 0.28 7.83
CA GLN A 50 -15.53 1.25 8.32
C GLN A 50 -15.49 2.56 7.54
N LEU A 51 -16.63 3.24 7.41
CA LEU A 51 -16.68 4.56 6.76
C LEU A 51 -15.89 5.57 7.59
N VAL A 52 -14.98 6.30 6.94
CA VAL A 52 -14.26 7.43 7.55
C VAL A 52 -15.25 8.54 7.88
N SER A 53 -15.10 9.16 9.04
CA SER A 53 -15.90 10.33 9.45
C SER A 53 -15.25 11.64 9.00
N LEU A 54 -16.02 12.72 8.87
CA LEU A 54 -15.47 14.02 8.45
C LEU A 54 -14.29 14.50 9.33
N PRO A 55 -14.32 14.38 10.68
CA PRO A 55 -13.18 14.74 11.52
C PRO A 55 -11.92 13.90 11.25
N GLU A 56 -12.11 12.62 10.93
CA GLU A 56 -11.02 11.70 10.61
C GLU A 56 -10.43 12.00 9.23
N ALA A 57 -11.28 12.33 8.25
CA ALA A 57 -10.84 12.80 6.93
C ALA A 57 -9.96 14.05 7.04
N LYS A 58 -10.29 15.00 7.94
CA LYS A 58 -9.46 16.18 8.20
C LYS A 58 -8.10 15.87 8.83
N LEU A 59 -7.98 14.76 9.58
CA LEU A 59 -6.71 14.34 10.14
C LEU A 59 -5.83 13.63 9.11
N LEU A 60 -6.46 12.91 8.17
CA LEU A 60 -5.79 12.18 7.10
C LEU A 60 -5.36 13.10 5.95
N LEU A 61 -6.21 14.06 5.60
CA LEU A 61 -6.00 15.01 4.51
C LEU A 61 -5.47 16.32 5.10
N LYS A 62 -4.24 16.68 4.76
CA LYS A 62 -3.58 17.92 5.21
C LYS A 62 -3.84 19.08 4.25
N GLU A 63 -5.08 19.21 3.80
CA GLU A 63 -5.52 20.17 2.76
C GLU A 63 -6.50 21.19 3.34
N ASP A 64 -6.99 22.10 2.50
CA ASP A 64 -7.99 23.10 2.91
C ASP A 64 -9.32 22.46 3.33
N ASP A 65 -9.91 22.98 4.42
CA ASP A 65 -11.15 22.47 5.03
C ASP A 65 -12.34 22.43 4.04
N GLU A 66 -12.43 23.41 3.14
CA GLU A 66 -13.48 23.46 2.09
C GLU A 66 -13.26 22.38 1.03
N LEU A 67 -12.01 22.16 0.62
CA LEU A 67 -11.65 21.13 -0.36
C LEU A 67 -11.88 19.72 0.20
N ILE A 68 -11.45 19.50 1.44
CA ILE A 68 -11.64 18.23 2.16
C ILE A 68 -13.13 17.89 2.23
N LYS A 69 -13.99 18.86 2.55
CA LYS A 69 -15.43 18.64 2.65
C LYS A 69 -16.05 18.23 1.32
N GLU A 70 -15.74 18.93 0.22
CA GLU A 70 -16.28 18.60 -1.10
C GLU A 70 -15.82 17.21 -1.58
N VAL A 71 -14.54 16.90 -1.43
CA VAL A 71 -13.98 15.58 -1.80
C VAL A 71 -14.57 14.48 -0.91
N PHE A 72 -14.70 14.72 0.40
CA PHE A 72 -15.27 13.76 1.34
C PHE A 72 -16.76 13.48 1.06
N ASP A 73 -17.54 14.51 0.74
CA ASP A 73 -18.97 14.37 0.41
C ASP A 73 -19.16 13.62 -0.92
N TYR A 74 -18.26 13.83 -1.88
CA TYR A 74 -18.22 13.03 -3.12
C TYR A 74 -17.86 11.57 -2.82
N TRP A 75 -16.72 11.32 -2.18
CA TRP A 75 -16.23 9.99 -1.82
C TRP A 75 -17.26 9.20 -1.00
N SER A 76 -17.82 9.81 0.05
CA SER A 76 -18.82 9.18 0.92
C SER A 76 -20.08 8.75 0.16
N ARG A 77 -20.52 9.54 -0.82
CA ARG A 77 -21.65 9.17 -1.69
C ARG A 77 -21.27 8.01 -2.60
N LYS A 78 -20.08 8.05 -3.21
CA LYS A 78 -19.57 6.97 -4.08
C LYS A 78 -19.46 5.64 -3.32
N ARG A 79 -18.94 5.68 -2.08
CA ARG A 79 -18.76 4.52 -1.20
C ARG A 79 -20.08 3.92 -0.71
N LYS A 80 -21.14 4.73 -0.56
CA LYS A 80 -22.51 4.26 -0.24
C LYS A 80 -23.22 3.63 -1.44
N ASN A 81 -22.93 4.11 -2.65
CA ASN A 81 -23.52 3.58 -3.88
C ASN A 81 -22.79 2.34 -4.39
N SER A 82 -21.53 2.13 -4.01
CA SER A 82 -20.78 0.92 -4.33
C SER A 82 -21.35 -0.28 -3.57
N LYS A 83 -21.53 -1.41 -4.27
CA LYS A 83 -21.88 -2.69 -3.64
C LYS A 83 -20.70 -3.31 -2.88
N ALA A 84 -19.49 -2.89 -3.21
CA ALA A 84 -18.27 -3.33 -2.57
C ALA A 84 -17.92 -2.37 -1.42
N ASN A 85 -17.28 -2.91 -0.37
CA ASN A 85 -16.84 -2.11 0.78
C ASN A 85 -15.64 -1.20 0.47
N SER A 86 -15.19 -1.14 -0.80
CA SER A 86 -14.09 -0.31 -1.28
C SER A 86 -14.41 0.18 -2.70
N LEU A 87 -13.83 1.31 -3.07
CA LEU A 87 -13.89 1.85 -4.43
C LEU A 87 -12.86 1.20 -5.35
N ILE A 88 -11.76 0.68 -4.80
CA ILE A 88 -10.72 -0.01 -5.56
C ILE A 88 -11.18 -1.46 -5.81
N PRO A 89 -11.29 -1.91 -7.07
CA PRO A 89 -11.64 -3.29 -7.38
C PRO A 89 -10.62 -4.26 -6.77
N THR A 90 -11.10 -5.21 -5.97
CA THR A 90 -10.25 -6.24 -5.37
C THR A 90 -10.64 -7.63 -5.87
N VAL A 91 -9.63 -8.48 -6.07
CA VAL A 91 -9.85 -9.88 -6.42
C VAL A 91 -10.46 -10.59 -5.21
N LYS A 92 -11.56 -11.31 -5.42
CA LYS A 92 -12.24 -12.06 -4.36
C LYS A 92 -11.33 -13.17 -3.84
N GLN A 93 -10.98 -13.09 -2.56
CA GLN A 93 -10.19 -14.10 -1.87
C GLN A 93 -11.07 -15.06 -1.07
N GLU A 94 -10.55 -16.26 -0.81
CA GLU A 94 -11.22 -17.28 0.01
C GLU A 94 -11.30 -16.83 1.47
N LYS A 95 -12.48 -16.99 2.08
CA LYS A 95 -12.65 -16.75 3.52
C LYS A 95 -11.90 -17.82 4.31
N ARG A 96 -11.30 -17.42 5.43
CA ARG A 96 -10.49 -18.30 6.29
C ARG A 96 -11.27 -19.47 6.93
N ASP A 97 -12.59 -19.49 6.76
CA ASP A 97 -13.51 -20.44 7.36
C ASP A 97 -13.43 -21.85 6.74
N GLY A 98 -12.56 -22.08 5.74
CA GLY A 98 -12.25 -23.40 5.18
C GLY A 98 -13.38 -24.01 4.34
N SER A 99 -14.49 -23.30 4.15
CA SER A 99 -15.55 -23.69 3.23
C SER A 99 -15.11 -23.38 1.81
N SER A 100 -14.89 -24.44 1.02
CA SER A 100 -14.66 -24.29 -0.41
C SER A 100 -15.94 -23.80 -1.07
N THR A 101 -16.06 -22.49 -1.19
CA THR A 101 -17.06 -21.87 -2.07
C THR A 101 -16.71 -22.27 -3.49
N GLY A 102 -17.58 -23.01 -4.18
CA GLY A 102 -17.45 -23.34 -5.61
C GLY A 102 -17.63 -22.12 -6.54
N ASP A 103 -17.32 -20.93 -6.02
CA ASP A 103 -17.48 -19.66 -6.70
C ASP A 103 -16.32 -19.46 -7.69
N PRO A 104 -16.61 -19.32 -9.00
CA PRO A 104 -15.59 -19.17 -10.03
C PRO A 104 -14.78 -17.88 -9.92
N TYR A 105 -15.24 -16.87 -9.17
CA TYR A 105 -14.51 -15.62 -8.97
C TYR A 105 -13.52 -15.65 -7.79
N VAL A 106 -13.45 -16.74 -7.02
CA VAL A 106 -12.48 -16.90 -5.92
C VAL A 106 -11.13 -17.35 -6.46
N ALA A 107 -10.13 -16.47 -6.42
CA ALA A 107 -8.78 -16.72 -6.91
C ALA A 107 -7.71 -16.69 -5.80
N PHE A 108 -6.48 -17.11 -6.15
CA PHE A 108 -5.31 -17.10 -5.27
C PHE A 108 -5.50 -17.82 -3.92
N ARG A 109 -6.18 -18.98 -3.94
CA ARG A 109 -6.44 -19.78 -2.74
C ARG A 109 -5.14 -20.16 -2.03
N ARG A 110 -5.05 -19.84 -0.75
CA ARG A 110 -3.93 -20.24 0.10
C ARG A 110 -4.21 -21.64 0.63
N ARG A 111 -3.83 -22.66 -0.13
CA ARG A 111 -3.66 -23.99 0.47
C ARG A 111 -2.40 -23.90 1.31
N THR A 112 -2.55 -23.99 2.64
CA THR A 112 -1.39 -24.22 3.48
C THR A 112 -0.79 -25.54 3.01
N GLU A 113 0.42 -25.47 2.45
CA GLU A 113 1.30 -26.63 2.51
C GLU A 113 1.36 -26.99 4.00
N LYS A 114 1.01 -28.23 4.34
CA LYS A 114 1.01 -28.65 5.75
C LYS A 114 2.39 -28.29 6.30
N MET A 115 2.42 -27.47 7.33
CA MET A 115 3.67 -27.22 8.03
C MET A 115 4.14 -28.58 8.56
N GLN A 116 5.18 -29.13 7.93
CA GLN A 116 5.68 -30.43 8.30
C GLN A 116 6.27 -30.31 9.70
N THR A 117 5.56 -30.84 10.69
CA THR A 117 6.11 -30.98 12.04
C THR A 117 7.21 -32.04 11.97
N ARG A 118 8.45 -31.65 12.28
CA ARG A 118 9.58 -32.59 12.24
C ARG A 118 9.45 -33.61 13.37
N LYS A 119 9.72 -34.88 13.09
CA LYS A 119 9.98 -35.90 14.11
C LYS A 119 11.49 -36.18 14.17
N VAL A 120 12.32 -35.27 14.69
CA VAL A 120 13.76 -35.52 14.94
C VAL A 120 14.27 -34.67 16.12
N ARG A 121 14.97 -35.33 17.06
CA ARG A 121 15.83 -34.70 18.07
C ARG A 121 17.07 -34.17 17.33
N VAL A 122 17.40 -32.87 17.46
CA VAL A 122 18.53 -32.10 16.86
C VAL A 122 18.07 -31.11 15.77
N SER A 123 18.22 -29.79 15.90
CA SER A 123 18.28 -28.92 17.07
C SER A 123 17.73 -27.55 16.63
N PHE A 124 16.75 -26.99 17.36
CA PHE A 124 16.30 -25.61 17.13
C PHE A 124 17.45 -24.60 17.26
N PHE A 125 18.46 -24.95 18.06
CA PHE A 125 19.66 -24.17 18.29
C PHE A 125 20.47 -23.92 17.01
N SER A 126 20.63 -24.94 16.15
CA SER A 126 21.36 -24.79 14.88
C SER A 126 20.62 -23.87 13.89
N CYS A 127 19.29 -24.01 13.76
CA CYS A 127 18.49 -23.10 12.92
C CYS A 127 18.52 -21.66 13.44
N PHE A 128 18.48 -21.45 14.76
CA PHE A 128 18.55 -20.12 15.34
C PHE A 128 19.90 -19.43 15.07
N LEU A 129 21.01 -20.16 15.23
CA LEU A 129 22.35 -19.66 14.90
C LEU A 129 22.48 -19.28 13.41
N LEU A 130 21.87 -20.05 12.50
CA LEU A 130 21.84 -19.71 11.07
C LEU A 130 21.05 -18.42 10.80
N VAL A 131 19.92 -18.19 11.47
CA VAL A 131 19.16 -16.93 11.35
C VAL A 131 20.00 -15.74 11.83
N LEU A 132 20.72 -15.88 12.94
CA LEU A 132 21.62 -14.84 13.43
C LEU A 132 22.79 -14.59 12.47
N LEU A 133 23.37 -15.64 11.89
CA LEU A 133 24.42 -15.51 10.88
C LEU A 133 23.93 -14.76 9.65
N VAL A 134 22.76 -15.12 9.11
CA VAL A 134 22.14 -14.44 7.96
C VAL A 134 21.90 -12.96 8.27
N LYS A 135 21.41 -12.62 9.47
CA LYS A 135 21.23 -11.22 9.89
C LYS A 135 22.56 -10.45 9.94
N ARG A 136 23.63 -11.05 10.48
CA ARG A 136 24.97 -10.43 10.53
C ARG A 136 25.57 -10.24 9.15
N GLU A 137 25.38 -11.21 8.26
CA GLU A 137 25.79 -11.06 6.88
C GLU A 137 25.01 -9.91 6.23
N GLN A 138 23.67 -9.88 6.32
CA GLN A 138 22.87 -8.80 5.74
C GLN A 138 23.32 -7.41 6.21
N THR A 139 23.59 -7.22 7.51
CA THR A 139 24.10 -5.95 8.02
C THR A 139 25.52 -5.64 7.53
N GLY A 140 26.39 -6.65 7.47
CA GLY A 140 27.74 -6.52 6.89
C GLY A 140 27.72 -6.17 5.39
N TRP A 141 26.82 -6.78 4.61
CA TRP A 141 26.61 -6.46 3.20
C TRP A 141 26.09 -5.03 3.01
N ILE A 142 25.16 -4.57 3.85
CA ILE A 142 24.68 -3.18 3.85
C ILE A 142 25.82 -2.22 4.18
N GLN A 143 26.65 -2.53 5.19
CA GLN A 143 27.77 -1.68 5.57
C GLN A 143 28.86 -1.64 4.49
N ARG A 144 29.20 -2.78 3.87
CA ARG A 144 30.13 -2.83 2.75
C ARG A 144 29.62 -2.05 1.54
N ARG A 145 28.31 -2.13 1.23
CA ARG A 145 27.69 -1.31 0.18
C ARG A 145 27.73 0.18 0.51
N LYS A 146 27.47 0.57 1.77
CA LYS A 146 27.61 1.97 2.21
C LYS A 146 29.06 2.45 2.11
N CYS A 147 30.04 1.71 2.64
CA CYS A 147 31.46 2.06 2.53
C CYS A 147 31.94 2.15 1.07
N SER A 148 31.50 1.24 0.20
CA SER A 148 31.83 1.29 -1.23
C SER A 148 31.19 2.48 -1.95
N ALA A 149 30.00 2.90 -1.53
CA ALA A 149 29.34 4.11 -2.04
C ALA A 149 30.06 5.39 -1.55
N TYR A 150 30.41 5.45 -0.26
CA TYR A 150 31.18 6.56 0.33
C TYR A 150 32.55 6.73 -0.34
N PHE A 151 33.26 5.63 -0.58
CA PHE A 151 34.57 5.65 -1.27
C PHE A 151 34.46 6.07 -2.74
N SER A 152 33.32 5.84 -3.42
CA SER A 152 33.09 6.35 -4.79
C SER A 152 32.76 7.84 -4.82
N SER A 153 32.10 8.37 -3.79
CA SER A 153 31.79 9.80 -3.67
C SER A 153 33.00 10.67 -3.30
N ASP A 154 33.94 10.18 -2.49
CA ASP A 154 35.17 10.92 -2.13
C ASP A 154 36.18 11.00 -3.29
N VAL A 155 36.26 9.96 -4.15
CA VAL A 155 37.13 9.98 -5.33
C VAL A 155 36.62 10.95 -6.42
N GLY A 156 35.32 11.29 -6.39
CA GLY A 156 34.73 12.34 -7.23
C GLY A 156 35.01 13.78 -6.74
N ALA A 157 35.24 13.98 -5.44
CA ALA A 157 35.51 15.30 -4.86
C ALA A 157 36.99 15.72 -4.95
N VAL A 158 37.91 14.78 -5.21
CA VAL A 158 39.35 15.05 -5.35
C VAL A 158 39.77 15.35 -6.81
N ASN A 159 38.86 15.22 -7.78
CA ASN A 159 39.11 15.46 -9.21
C ASN A 159 38.31 16.64 -9.80
N SER A 160 37.98 17.67 -9.01
CA SER A 160 37.46 18.97 -9.48
C SER A 160 38.29 20.12 -8.95
#